data_AF-A0A485AF04-F1
#
_entry.id   AF-A0A485AF04-F1
#
_cell.length_a   1.000
_cell.length_b   1.000
_cell.length_c   1.000
_cell.angle_alpha   90.00
_cell.angle_beta   90.00
_cell.angle_gamma   90.00
#
_symmetry.space_group_name_H-M   'P 1'
#
loop_
_entity.id
_entity.type
_entity.pdbx_description
1 polymer ?
#
loop_
_entity_poly.entity_id
_entity_poly.type
_entity_poly.pdbx_seq_one_letter_code
_entity_poly.pdbx_strand_id
1 'polypeptide(L)'
;MSGSRFVPGTDAALVSALAWVMITENMVDQPFLDKYCVGYDEKTLPAGAPANGHYKAYILGQGSDATAKTPEWASTITGIPVERIVKLAREIGSAKPAYISQGWGPQRHANGEIATRAISMLSILTGNVGIHGGNSGAREGFL
;
A
#
# COMPACT_ATOMS: atom_id res chain seq x y z
N MET A 1 7.54 30.08 1.10
CA MET A 1 7.74 28.62 1.07
C MET A 1 6.38 27.99 0.76
N SER A 2 6.18 27.53 -0.48
CA SER A 2 4.95 26.83 -0.88
C SER A 2 4.91 25.50 -0.12
N GLY A 3 4.02 25.38 0.86
CA GLY A 3 3.80 24.13 1.56
C GLY A 3 3.37 23.09 0.54
N SER A 4 4.13 21.99 0.42
CA SER A 4 3.85 20.87 -0.47
C SER A 4 2.48 20.28 -0.13
N ARG A 5 1.46 20.79 -0.81
CA ARG A 5 0.06 20.39 -0.71
C ARG A 5 -0.10 19.10 -1.49
N PHE A 6 -0.61 18.07 -0.81
CA PHE A 6 -0.99 16.81 -1.45
C PHE A 6 -1.97 17.07 -2.60
N VAL A 7 -1.69 16.47 -3.76
CA VAL A 7 -2.56 16.57 -4.94
C VAL A 7 -3.77 15.63 -4.75
N PRO A 8 -5.01 16.14 -4.70
CA PRO A 8 -6.19 15.29 -4.50
C PRO A 8 -6.35 14.20 -5.57
N GLY A 9 -6.77 13.00 -5.16
CA GLY A 9 -6.98 11.87 -6.07
C GLY A 9 -5.71 11.09 -6.42
N THR A 10 -4.58 11.37 -5.75
CA THR A 10 -3.29 10.69 -5.96
C THR A 10 -2.95 9.69 -4.85
N ASP A 11 -3.93 9.33 -4.02
CA ASP A 11 -3.78 8.48 -2.84
C ASP A 11 -3.21 7.10 -3.19
N ALA A 12 -3.70 6.47 -4.28
CA ALA A 12 -3.18 5.19 -4.73
C ALA A 12 -1.70 5.24 -5.12
N ALA A 13 -1.24 6.37 -5.69
CA ALA A 13 0.17 6.56 -6.03
C ALA A 13 1.04 6.70 -4.77
N LEU A 14 0.59 7.50 -3.80
CA LEU A 14 1.24 7.60 -2.50
C LEU A 14 1.36 6.23 -1.84
N VAL A 15 0.25 5.51 -1.70
CA VAL A 15 0.21 4.22 -1.02
C VAL A 15 1.07 3.16 -1.73
N SER A 16 1.10 3.17 -3.07
CA SER A 16 1.97 2.25 -3.82
C SER A 16 3.45 2.49 -3.52
N ALA A 17 3.87 3.74 -3.31
CA ALA A 17 5.25 4.03 -2.89
C ALA A 17 5.52 3.70 -1.42
N LEU A 18 4.54 3.85 -0.53
CA LEU A 18 4.68 3.36 0.84
C LEU A 18 4.88 1.82 0.85
N ALA A 19 4.09 1.11 0.05
CA ALA A 19 4.24 -0.33 -0.14
C ALA A 19 5.61 -0.70 -0.72
N TRP A 20 6.11 0.08 -1.69
CA TRP A 20 7.45 -0.16 -2.26
C TRP A 20 8.55 -0.09 -1.20
N VAL A 21 8.53 0.92 -0.33
CA VAL A 21 9.50 1.05 0.76
C VAL A 21 9.36 -0.12 1.74
N MET A 22 8.15 -0.43 2.19
CA MET A 22 7.93 -1.55 3.13
C MET A 22 8.36 -2.90 2.54
N ILE A 23 8.17 -3.13 1.25
CA ILE A 23 8.60 -4.36 0.57
C ILE A 23 10.12 -4.41 0.45
N THR A 24 10.76 -3.32 0.01
CA THR A 24 12.22 -3.30 -0.23
C THR A 24 13.03 -3.28 1.06
N GLU A 25 12.48 -2.73 2.14
CA GLU A 25 13.08 -2.73 3.49
C GLU A 25 12.65 -3.93 4.35
N ASN A 26 11.92 -4.91 3.77
CA ASN A 26 11.49 -6.14 4.43
C ASN A 26 10.66 -5.89 5.72
N MET A 27 9.76 -4.92 5.66
CA MET A 27 8.88 -4.52 6.78
C MET A 27 7.47 -5.12 6.68
N VAL A 28 7.23 -6.00 5.70
CA VAL A 28 5.94 -6.67 5.51
C VAL A 28 5.82 -7.91 6.41
N ASP A 29 4.60 -8.23 6.84
CA ASP A 29 4.30 -9.46 7.57
C ASP A 29 4.14 -10.63 6.58
N GLN A 30 5.28 -11.21 6.17
CA GLN A 30 5.29 -12.33 5.23
C GLN A 30 4.51 -13.55 5.74
N PRO A 31 4.60 -13.98 7.02
CA PRO A 31 3.76 -15.07 7.54
C PRO A 31 2.26 -14.81 7.41
N PHE A 32 1.80 -13.58 7.66
CA PHE A 32 0.40 -13.21 7.46
C PHE A 32 0.01 -13.28 5.98
N LEU A 33 0.85 -12.73 5.09
CA LEU A 33 0.60 -12.71 3.65
C LEU A 33 0.54 -14.13 3.06
N ASP A 34 1.48 -14.99 3.43
CA ASP A 34 1.54 -16.39 2.96
C ASP A 34 0.31 -17.20 3.39
N LYS A 35 -0.22 -16.90 4.59
CA LYS A 35 -1.32 -17.68 5.19
C LYS A 35 -2.70 -17.19 4.78
N TYR A 36 -2.88 -15.88 4.61
CA TYR A 36 -4.20 -15.27 4.50
C TYR A 36 -4.44 -14.52 3.17
N CYS A 37 -3.43 -14.36 2.33
CA CYS A 37 -3.55 -13.61 1.08
C CYS A 37 -3.32 -14.47 -0.16
N VAL A 38 -4.02 -14.14 -1.23
CA VAL A 38 -3.85 -14.73 -2.56
C VAL A 38 -3.36 -13.65 -3.52
N GLY A 39 -2.31 -13.94 -4.28
CA GLY A 39 -1.73 -13.05 -5.29
C GLY A 39 -0.88 -11.90 -4.75
N TYR A 40 -0.31 -12.03 -3.54
CA TYR A 40 0.66 -11.06 -3.03
C TYR A 40 2.00 -11.19 -3.78
N ASP A 41 2.50 -12.41 -3.87
CA ASP A 41 3.75 -12.81 -4.52
C ASP A 41 3.54 -14.06 -5.39
N GLU A 42 4.61 -14.55 -6.01
CA GLU A 42 4.55 -15.73 -6.89
C GLU A 42 4.08 -17.00 -6.15
N LYS A 43 4.36 -17.12 -4.83
CA LYS A 43 3.96 -18.30 -4.03
C LYS A 43 2.46 -18.34 -3.79
N THR A 44 1.87 -17.17 -3.57
CA THR A 44 0.45 -17.00 -3.27
C THR A 44 -0.39 -16.81 -4.54
N LEU A 45 0.24 -16.77 -5.71
CA LEU A 45 -0.43 -16.57 -6.99
C LEU A 45 -1.22 -17.83 -7.41
N PRO A 46 -2.49 -17.72 -7.83
CA PRO A 46 -3.30 -18.87 -8.20
C PRO A 46 -2.80 -19.51 -9.52
N ALA A 47 -2.98 -20.82 -9.63
CA ALA A 47 -2.62 -21.56 -10.83
C ALA A 47 -3.31 -20.99 -12.08
N GLY A 48 -2.54 -20.77 -13.14
CA GLY A 48 -3.02 -20.20 -14.41
C GLY A 48 -2.96 -18.68 -14.50
N ALA A 49 -2.61 -17.98 -13.42
CA ALA A 49 -2.27 -16.56 -13.51
C ALA A 49 -0.93 -16.35 -14.25
N PRO A 50 -0.77 -15.22 -14.96
CA PRO A 50 0.49 -14.91 -15.64
C PRO A 50 1.61 -14.70 -14.62
N ALA A 51 2.84 -15.12 -14.98
CA ALA A 51 4.04 -14.84 -14.20
C ALA A 51 4.16 -13.33 -13.93
N ASN A 52 4.59 -12.94 -12.73
CA ASN A 52 4.61 -11.55 -12.27
C ASN A 52 3.24 -10.85 -12.25
N GLY A 53 2.13 -11.60 -12.30
CA GLY A 53 0.76 -11.08 -12.17
C GLY A 53 0.35 -10.69 -10.74
N HIS A 54 1.25 -10.88 -9.77
CA HIS A 54 0.99 -10.62 -8.36
C HIS A 54 1.25 -9.16 -7.94
N TYR A 55 0.70 -8.76 -6.80
CA TYR A 55 0.79 -7.38 -6.30
C TYR A 55 2.24 -6.89 -6.12
N LYS A 56 3.13 -7.73 -5.54
CA LYS A 56 4.54 -7.38 -5.32
C LYS A 56 5.27 -7.05 -6.63
N ALA A 57 4.99 -7.73 -7.73
CA ALA A 57 5.60 -7.45 -9.03
C ALA A 57 5.12 -6.12 -9.60
N TYR A 58 3.83 -5.80 -9.46
CA TYR A 58 3.30 -4.48 -9.83
C TYR A 58 3.99 -3.34 -9.06
N ILE A 59 4.18 -3.50 -7.75
CA ILE A 59 4.84 -2.48 -6.93
C ILE A 59 6.32 -2.34 -7.33
N LEU A 60 7.03 -3.44 -7.52
CA LEU A 60 8.44 -3.44 -7.86
C LEU A 60 8.74 -3.12 -9.34
N GLY A 61 7.71 -2.94 -10.18
CA GLY A 61 7.87 -2.65 -11.61
C GLY A 61 8.28 -3.86 -12.45
N GLN A 62 8.01 -5.07 -11.96
CA GLN A 62 8.27 -6.35 -12.63
C GLN A 62 7.04 -6.87 -13.38
N GLY A 63 5.90 -6.19 -13.23
CA GLY A 63 4.67 -6.46 -13.97
C GLY A 63 4.66 -5.87 -15.38
N SER A 64 3.51 -5.95 -16.05
CA SER A 64 3.33 -5.50 -17.44
C SER A 64 3.52 -3.99 -17.66
N ASP A 65 3.39 -3.18 -16.62
CA ASP A 65 3.58 -1.73 -16.68
C ASP A 65 5.04 -1.28 -16.57
N ALA A 66 5.96 -2.22 -16.27
CA ALA A 66 7.40 -2.01 -16.14
C ALA A 66 7.81 -0.79 -15.30
N THR A 67 6.96 -0.35 -14.36
CA THR A 67 7.14 0.91 -13.63
C THR A 67 7.27 0.63 -12.15
N ALA A 68 8.47 0.78 -11.59
CA ALA A 68 8.66 0.67 -10.15
C ALA A 68 7.95 1.83 -9.44
N LYS A 69 7.16 1.52 -8.42
CA LYS A 69 6.39 2.51 -7.66
C LYS A 69 7.26 3.18 -6.59
N THR A 70 8.41 3.73 -6.99
CA THR A 70 9.39 4.28 -6.04
C THR A 70 8.87 5.57 -5.36
N PRO A 71 9.48 5.99 -4.24
CA PRO A 71 9.19 7.29 -3.62
C PRO A 71 9.39 8.47 -4.58
N GLU A 72 10.40 8.43 -5.45
CA GLU A 72 10.66 9.47 -6.46
C GLU A 72 9.52 9.54 -7.46
N TRP A 73 9.07 8.40 -7.96
CA TRP A 73 7.92 8.30 -8.86
C TRP A 73 6.67 8.91 -8.22
N ALA A 74 6.31 8.51 -7.00
CA ALA A 74 5.15 9.05 -6.30
C ALA A 74 5.31 10.53 -5.95
N SER A 75 6.53 11.01 -5.69
CA SER A 75 6.79 12.42 -5.39
C SER A 75 6.37 13.32 -6.56
N THR A 76 6.66 12.89 -7.80
CA THR A 76 6.26 13.64 -9.01
C THR A 76 4.74 13.74 -9.20
N ILE A 77 3.98 12.73 -8.73
CA ILE A 77 2.53 12.65 -8.89
C ILE A 77 1.80 13.37 -7.76
N THR A 78 2.23 13.11 -6.53
CA THR A 78 1.51 13.51 -5.30
C THR A 78 1.91 14.90 -4.79
N GLY A 79 3.08 15.40 -5.23
CA GLY A 79 3.69 16.62 -4.70
C GLY A 79 4.30 16.46 -3.31
N ILE A 80 4.33 15.24 -2.74
CA ILE A 80 4.93 14.96 -1.43
C ILE A 80 6.43 14.71 -1.60
N PRO A 81 7.31 15.35 -0.80
CA PRO A 81 8.74 15.07 -0.80
C PRO A 81 9.03 13.60 -0.51
N VAL A 82 9.98 13.03 -1.26
CA VAL A 82 10.47 11.64 -1.12
C VAL A 82 10.74 11.27 0.34
N GLU A 83 11.43 12.13 1.07
CA GLU A 83 11.79 11.95 2.48
C GLU A 83 10.56 11.71 3.36
N ARG A 84 9.44 12.41 3.10
CA ARG A 84 8.20 12.23 3.86
C ARG A 84 7.51 10.92 3.52
N ILE A 85 7.56 10.48 2.26
CA ILE A 85 7.01 9.20 1.82
C ILE A 85 7.77 8.07 2.52
N VAL A 86 9.11 8.08 2.47
CA VAL A 86 9.96 7.06 3.12
C VAL A 86 9.76 7.06 4.63
N LYS A 87 9.75 8.24 5.27
CA LYS A 87 9.52 8.36 6.71
C LYS A 87 8.17 7.76 7.11
N LEU A 88 7.08 8.12 6.42
CA LEU A 88 5.75 7.61 6.71
C LEU A 88 5.66 6.09 6.52
N ALA A 89 6.29 5.55 5.46
CA ALA A 89 6.31 4.11 5.22
C ALA A 89 6.97 3.34 6.37
N ARG A 90 8.12 3.84 6.86
CA ARG A 90 8.83 3.25 7.99
C ARG A 90 8.07 3.38 9.31
N GLU A 91 7.41 4.52 9.54
CA GLU A 91 6.56 4.73 10.71
C GLU A 91 5.40 3.74 10.75
N ILE A 92 4.71 3.52 9.62
CA ILE A 92 3.63 2.54 9.51
C ILE A 92 4.17 1.11 9.64
N GLY A 93 5.23 0.76 8.89
CA GLY A 93 5.79 -0.60 8.89
C GLY A 93 6.40 -1.02 10.23
N SER A 94 6.81 -0.06 11.07
CA SER A 94 7.34 -0.33 12.41
C SER A 94 6.27 -0.34 13.51
N ALA A 95 5.07 0.17 13.24
CA ALA A 95 4.00 0.24 14.23
C ALA A 95 3.32 -1.13 14.40
N LYS A 96 3.26 -1.62 15.65
CA LYS A 96 2.65 -2.91 16.00
C LYS A 96 1.72 -2.76 17.22
N PRO A 97 0.39 -2.64 17.03
CA PRO A 97 -0.35 -2.62 15.77
C PRO A 97 -0.41 -1.22 15.12
N ALA A 98 -0.64 -1.16 13.81
CA ALA A 98 -1.00 0.06 13.09
C ALA A 98 -2.51 0.06 12.77
N TYR A 99 -3.20 1.13 13.15
CA TYR A 99 -4.60 1.36 12.83
C TYR A 99 -4.72 2.36 11.68
N ILE A 100 -5.22 1.91 10.53
CA ILE A 100 -5.30 2.71 9.30
C ILE A 100 -6.76 2.91 8.95
N SER A 101 -7.29 4.12 9.16
CA SER A 101 -8.69 4.41 8.89
C SER A 101 -8.83 5.47 7.82
N GLN A 102 -9.38 5.08 6.67
CA GLN A 102 -9.81 6.03 5.65
C GLN A 102 -11.19 6.60 5.95
N GLY A 103 -11.40 7.87 5.58
CA GLY A 103 -12.71 8.48 5.54
C GLY A 103 -13.51 8.08 4.30
N TRP A 104 -14.59 8.82 4.03
CA TRP A 104 -15.41 8.61 2.82
C TRP A 104 -14.94 9.40 1.61
N GLY A 105 -13.97 10.31 1.73
CA GLY A 105 -13.45 11.04 0.57
C GLY A 105 -12.94 10.14 -0.56
N PRO A 106 -12.03 9.19 -0.29
CA PRO A 106 -11.31 8.43 -1.33
C PRO A 106 -12.18 7.56 -2.25
N GLN A 107 -13.40 7.20 -1.85
CA GLN A 107 -14.28 6.38 -2.69
C GLN A 107 -15.23 7.20 -3.57
N ARG A 108 -15.35 8.52 -3.36
CA ARG A 108 -16.35 9.41 -4.00
C ARG A 108 -15.82 10.11 -5.25
N HIS A 109 -14.86 9.50 -5.93
CA HIS A 109 -14.29 10.00 -7.17
C HIS A 109 -13.99 8.85 -8.14
N ALA A 110 -13.65 9.19 -9.38
CA ALA A 110 -13.23 8.19 -10.36
C ALA A 110 -12.04 7.37 -9.83
N ASN A 111 -12.07 6.05 -10.04
CA ASN A 111 -11.10 5.08 -9.50
C ASN A 111 -11.05 5.01 -7.96
N GLY A 112 -12.12 5.42 -7.26
CA GLY A 112 -12.16 5.44 -5.80
C GLY A 112 -12.08 4.05 -5.14
N GLU A 113 -12.52 3.02 -5.86
CA GLU A 113 -12.33 1.61 -5.49
C GLU A 113 -10.85 1.22 -5.49
N ILE A 114 -10.06 1.75 -6.43
CA ILE A 114 -8.62 1.51 -6.50
C ILE A 114 -7.91 2.23 -5.35
N ALA A 115 -8.28 3.47 -5.06
CA ALA A 115 -7.74 4.23 -3.92
C ALA A 115 -8.05 3.53 -2.59
N THR A 116 -9.30 3.11 -2.38
CA THR A 116 -9.73 2.38 -1.18
C THR A 116 -8.98 1.05 -1.03
N ARG A 117 -8.86 0.29 -2.12
CA ARG A 117 -8.11 -0.98 -2.11
C ARG A 117 -6.65 -0.74 -1.79
N ALA A 118 -6.03 0.28 -2.38
CA ALA A 118 -4.63 0.62 -2.11
C ALA A 118 -4.43 0.92 -0.61
N ILE A 119 -5.26 1.78 -0.01
CA ILE A 119 -5.17 2.09 1.42
C ILE A 119 -5.32 0.83 2.29
N SER A 120 -6.27 -0.05 1.94
CA SER A 120 -6.47 -1.32 2.66
C SER A 120 -5.25 -2.25 2.60
N MET A 121 -4.48 -2.19 1.50
CA MET A 121 -3.24 -2.96 1.40
C MET A 121 -2.22 -2.61 2.48
N LEU A 122 -2.22 -1.39 3.04
CA LEU A 122 -1.27 -1.04 4.11
C LEU A 122 -1.48 -1.92 5.35
N SER A 123 -2.73 -2.12 5.78
CA SER A 123 -3.05 -2.99 6.93
C SER A 123 -2.77 -4.47 6.62
N ILE A 124 -3.01 -4.89 5.38
CA ILE A 124 -2.74 -6.26 4.93
C ILE A 124 -1.23 -6.55 4.90
N LEU A 125 -0.44 -5.66 4.31
CA LEU A 125 1.02 -5.78 4.20
C LEU A 125 1.70 -5.82 5.57
N THR A 126 1.12 -5.18 6.58
CA THR A 126 1.66 -5.08 7.93
C THR A 126 1.01 -6.06 8.92
N GLY A 127 0.13 -6.96 8.47
CA GLY A 127 -0.48 -7.99 9.30
C GLY A 127 -1.45 -7.47 10.36
N ASN A 128 -2.01 -6.26 10.18
CA ASN A 128 -2.85 -5.60 11.18
C ASN A 128 -4.33 -6.00 11.13
N VAL A 129 -4.71 -6.94 10.26
CA VAL A 129 -6.10 -7.38 10.12
C VAL A 129 -6.43 -8.45 11.17
N GLY A 130 -7.49 -8.24 11.94
CA GLY A 130 -8.00 -9.24 12.90
C GLY A 130 -7.20 -9.34 14.21
N ILE A 131 -6.37 -8.35 14.52
CA ILE A 131 -5.63 -8.26 15.78
C ILE A 131 -6.13 -7.07 16.63
N HIS A 132 -6.03 -7.19 17.94
CA HIS A 132 -6.43 -6.12 18.86
C HIS A 132 -5.60 -4.85 18.63
N GLY A 133 -6.28 -3.73 18.37
CA GLY A 133 -5.66 -2.44 18.04
C GLY A 133 -5.26 -2.27 16.57
N GLY A 134 -5.47 -3.29 15.73
CA GLY A 134 -5.38 -3.19 14.27
C GLY A 134 -6.76 -3.02 13.61
N ASN A 135 -6.80 -3.01 12.28
CA ASN A 135 -8.03 -3.00 11.48
C ASN A 135 -7.79 -3.46 10.03
N SER A 136 -8.84 -3.48 9.21
CA SER A 136 -8.77 -3.87 7.79
C SER A 136 -8.21 -2.80 6.83
N GLY A 137 -7.96 -1.58 7.31
CA GLY A 137 -7.63 -0.44 6.45
C GLY A 137 -8.86 0.26 5.84
N ALA A 138 -10.05 -0.28 6.08
CA ALA A 138 -11.32 0.35 5.74
C ALA A 138 -11.76 1.37 6.83
N ARG A 139 -12.95 1.96 6.67
CA ARG A 139 -13.53 2.86 7.68
C ARG A 139 -13.63 2.14 9.04
N GLU A 140 -13.49 2.92 10.12
CA GLU A 140 -13.98 2.67 11.49
C GLU A 140 -14.91 1.45 11.60
N GLY A 141 -14.28 0.30 11.81
CA GLY A 141 -14.91 -0.98 12.01
C GLY A 141 -13.95 -1.79 12.85
N PHE A 142 -14.30 -1.99 14.11
CA PHE A 142 -13.58 -2.91 14.99
C PHE A 142 -13.82 -4.32 14.44
N LEU A 143 -12.75 -5.01 14.02
CA LEU A 143 -12.78 -6.46 13.86
C LEU A 143 -12.53 -7.11 15.22
#